data_AF-A0A1I6YR45-F1
#
_entry.id   AF-A0A1I6YR45-F1
#
_cell.length_a   1.000
_cell.length_b   1.000
_cell.length_c   1.000
_cell.angle_alpha   90.00
_cell.angle_beta   90.00
_cell.angle_gamma   90.00
#
_symmetry.space_group_name_H-M   'P 1'
#
loop_
_entity.id
_entity.type
_entity.pdbx_description
1 polymer ?
#
loop_
_entity_poly.entity_id
_entity_poly.type
_entity_poly.pdbx_seq_one_letter_code
_entity_poly.pdbx_strand_id
1 'polypeptide(L)'
;MRAAVAWHLSLMAQPPGLPEAMVAATADEFFGSFLDAWGREGRFPAQVRAGYLRASRERVPSIVADYRAGAGVDLEHDAADRAAGRRLPMPVTVLQQDWGAALGFDAAALWGAWAADLDHRTVDAGHSMAEERPDVVVEVLRSLLSR
;
A
#
# COMPACT_ATOMS: atom_id res chain seq x y z
N MET A 1 -2.93 9.59 -14.53
CA MET A 1 -2.08 9.52 -13.33
C MET A 1 -0.84 10.38 -13.55
N ARG A 2 -0.55 11.37 -12.68
CA ARG A 2 0.71 12.13 -12.79
C ARG A 2 1.86 11.19 -12.39
N ALA A 3 2.89 11.05 -13.22
CA ALA A 3 4.03 10.14 -12.97
C ALA A 3 4.70 10.35 -11.60
N ALA A 4 4.58 11.56 -11.04
CA ALA A 4 5.08 11.93 -9.72
C ALA A 4 4.42 11.21 -8.53
N VAL A 5 3.30 10.49 -8.70
CA VAL A 5 2.66 9.77 -7.57
C VAL A 5 3.26 8.37 -7.38
N ALA A 6 3.73 7.73 -8.45
CA ALA A 6 4.12 6.31 -8.46
C ALA A 6 5.59 6.06 -8.89
N TRP A 7 6.42 7.11 -8.94
CA TRP A 7 7.81 7.03 -9.40
C TRP A 7 8.65 5.99 -8.64
N HIS A 8 8.39 5.82 -7.35
CA HIS A 8 9.12 4.92 -6.47
C HIS A 8 8.88 3.45 -6.82
N LEU A 9 7.68 3.13 -7.33
CA LEU A 9 7.37 1.80 -7.90
C LEU A 9 8.31 1.51 -9.06
N SER A 10 8.42 2.44 -10.01
CA SER A 10 9.26 2.28 -11.20
C SER A 10 10.75 2.24 -10.88
N LEU A 11 11.21 3.02 -9.89
CA LEU A 11 12.60 3.00 -9.42
C LEU A 11 12.96 1.66 -8.80
N MET A 12 12.15 1.18 -7.84
CA MET A 12 12.48 -0.03 -7.09
C MET A 12 12.23 -1.32 -7.88
N ALA A 13 11.39 -1.28 -8.93
CA ALA A 13 11.19 -2.38 -9.85
C ALA A 13 12.37 -2.62 -10.83
N GLN A 14 13.34 -1.70 -10.93
CA GLN A 14 14.49 -1.89 -11.82
C GLN A 14 15.34 -3.12 -11.41
N PRO A 15 16.19 -3.64 -12.34
CA PRO A 15 17.08 -4.75 -12.04
C PRO A 15 17.94 -4.53 -10.77
N PRO A 16 18.34 -5.60 -10.07
CA PRO A 16 19.14 -5.51 -8.84
C PRO A 16 20.43 -4.71 -9.00
N GLY A 17 20.77 -3.96 -7.95
CA GLY A 17 22.05 -3.26 -7.81
C GLY A 17 21.84 -1.75 -7.65
N LEU A 18 21.47 -1.06 -8.73
CA LEU A 18 21.37 0.40 -8.74
C LEU A 18 20.29 0.92 -7.77
N PRO A 19 19.04 0.40 -7.76
CA PRO A 19 18.00 0.91 -6.85
C PRO A 19 18.36 0.72 -5.38
N GLU A 20 18.87 -0.45 -5.00
CA GLU A 20 19.31 -0.72 -3.63
C GLU A 20 20.40 0.26 -3.20
N ALA A 21 21.38 0.54 -4.07
CA ALA A 21 22.44 1.51 -3.78
C ALA A 21 21.90 2.94 -3.62
N MET A 22 21.01 3.39 -4.51
CA MET A 22 20.40 4.73 -4.45
C MET A 22 19.57 4.92 -3.17
N VAL A 23 18.71 3.95 -2.86
CA VAL A 23 17.84 4.01 -1.69
C VAL A 23 18.65 3.89 -0.41
N ALA A 24 19.63 2.98 -0.33
CA ALA A 24 20.46 2.83 0.86
C ALA A 24 21.28 4.10 1.17
N ALA A 25 21.78 4.79 0.14
CA ALA A 25 22.55 6.03 0.30
C ALA A 25 21.73 7.19 0.86
N THR A 26 20.40 7.15 0.71
CA THR A 26 19.48 8.24 1.10
C THR A 26 18.31 7.72 1.91
N ALA A 27 18.48 6.62 2.66
CA ALA A 27 17.37 5.85 3.20
C ALA A 27 16.42 6.68 4.08
N ASP A 28 16.96 7.52 4.98
CA ASP A 28 16.14 8.29 5.90
C ASP A 28 15.38 9.41 5.17
N GLU A 29 16.00 10.08 4.19
CA GLU A 29 15.33 11.07 3.34
C GLU A 29 14.30 10.42 2.41
N PHE A 30 14.65 9.29 1.81
CA PHE A 30 13.81 8.54 0.88
C PHE A 30 12.54 8.06 1.60
N PHE A 31 12.68 7.31 2.69
CA PHE A 31 11.52 6.81 3.45
C PHE A 31 10.79 7.94 4.20
N GLY A 32 11.53 8.92 4.71
CA GLY A 32 10.96 10.09 5.37
C GLY A 32 10.04 10.89 4.45
N SER A 33 10.40 11.03 3.17
CA SER A 33 9.59 11.75 2.19
C SER A 33 8.17 11.17 2.02
N PHE A 34 8.01 9.84 2.12
CA PHE A 34 6.69 9.20 2.06
C PHE A 34 5.87 9.43 3.33
N LEU A 35 6.52 9.35 4.50
CA LEU A 35 5.86 9.65 5.77
C LEU A 35 5.37 11.10 5.81
N ASP A 36 6.09 12.02 5.18
CA ASP A 36 5.75 13.45 5.11
C ASP A 36 4.68 13.73 4.04
N ALA A 37 4.76 13.06 2.89
CA ALA A 37 3.85 13.30 1.77
C ALA A 37 2.49 12.59 1.91
N TRP A 38 2.44 11.44 2.59
CA TRP A 38 1.25 10.58 2.64
C TRP A 38 0.56 10.55 4.00
N GLY A 39 1.20 11.09 5.04
CA GLY A 39 0.58 11.33 6.33
C GLY A 39 0.03 12.75 6.44
N ARG A 40 -1.02 12.93 7.23
CA ARG A 40 -1.40 14.28 7.72
C ARG A 40 -0.39 14.76 8.77
N GLU A 41 -0.20 16.08 8.85
CA GLU A 41 0.71 16.71 9.81
C GLU A 41 0.47 16.22 11.24
N GLY A 42 1.55 15.92 11.97
CA GLY A 42 1.50 15.50 13.37
C GLY A 42 1.11 14.04 13.60
N ARG A 43 0.91 13.22 12.56
CA ARG A 43 0.47 11.82 12.74
C ARG A 43 1.58 10.81 13.06
N PHE A 44 2.83 11.17 12.81
CA PHE A 44 3.97 10.35 13.22
C PHE A 44 4.74 11.03 14.35
N PRO A 45 4.43 10.73 15.63
CA PRO A 45 5.27 11.16 16.75
C PRO A 45 6.73 10.79 16.52
N ALA A 46 7.65 11.61 17.04
CA ALA A 46 9.08 11.46 16.77
C ALA A 46 9.62 10.04 17.02
N GLN A 47 9.19 9.38 18.11
CA GLN A 47 9.61 8.00 18.39
C GLN A 47 9.08 6.98 17.37
N VAL A 48 7.87 7.17 16.85
CA VAL A 48 7.25 6.30 15.85
C VAL A 48 7.96 6.48 14.50
N ARG A 49 8.18 7.74 14.10
CA ARG A 49 8.94 8.07 12.89
C ARG A 49 10.35 7.47 12.93
N ALA A 50 11.08 7.63 14.04
CA ALA A 50 12.41 7.07 14.21
C ALA A 50 12.40 5.53 14.10
N GLY A 51 11.34 4.89 14.61
CA GLY A 51 11.10 3.45 14.45
C GLY A 51 11.00 3.02 12.99
N TYR A 52 10.15 3.70 12.21
CA TYR A 52 9.98 3.43 10.78
C TYR A 52 11.28 3.65 9.99
N LEU A 53 11.94 4.79 10.17
CA LEU A 53 13.18 5.10 9.44
C LEU A 53 14.28 4.08 9.73
N ARG A 54 14.48 3.72 11.00
CA ARG A 54 15.44 2.67 11.37
C ARG A 54 15.10 1.34 10.72
N ALA A 55 13.86 0.87 10.84
CA ALA A 55 13.44 -0.41 10.30
C ALA A 55 13.60 -0.48 8.78
N SER A 56 13.21 0.58 8.07
CA SER A 56 13.30 0.64 6.61
C SER A 56 14.75 0.71 6.13
N ARG A 57 15.60 1.55 6.74
CA ARG A 57 17.03 1.65 6.42
C ARG A 57 17.75 0.31 6.59
N GLU A 58 17.44 -0.44 7.65
CA GLU A 58 18.03 -1.75 7.91
C GLU A 58 17.52 -2.87 6.99
N ARG A 59 16.54 -2.57 6.12
CA ARG A 59 15.83 -3.55 5.28
C ARG A 59 15.66 -3.09 3.83
N VAL A 60 16.47 -2.15 3.36
CA VAL A 60 16.44 -1.66 1.96
C VAL A 60 16.44 -2.81 0.94
N PRO A 61 17.32 -3.83 1.01
CA PRO A 61 17.33 -4.88 0.00
C PRO A 61 16.00 -5.65 -0.10
N SER A 62 15.36 -5.96 1.04
CA SER A 62 14.08 -6.67 1.05
C SER A 62 12.93 -5.78 0.57
N ILE A 63 12.92 -4.50 0.96
CA ILE A 63 11.89 -3.56 0.51
C ILE A 63 11.99 -3.37 -1.00
N VAL A 64 13.18 -3.15 -1.55
CA VAL A 64 13.34 -3.00 -3.01
C VAL A 64 12.95 -4.29 -3.75
N ALA A 65 13.31 -5.46 -3.21
CA ALA A 65 12.92 -6.73 -3.80
C ALA A 65 11.39 -6.94 -3.82
N ASP A 66 10.66 -6.45 -2.82
CA ASP A 66 9.19 -6.48 -2.76
C ASP A 66 8.57 -5.71 -3.94
N TYR A 67 8.99 -4.46 -4.17
CA TYR A 67 8.53 -3.69 -5.34
C TYR A 67 8.87 -4.34 -6.68
N ARG A 68 10.00 -5.05 -6.76
CA ARG A 68 10.37 -5.82 -7.95
C ARG A 68 9.46 -7.03 -8.17
N ALA A 69 9.08 -7.74 -7.09
CA ALA A 69 8.10 -8.81 -7.17
C ALA A 69 6.74 -8.28 -7.66
N GLY A 70 6.31 -7.13 -7.15
CA GLY A 70 5.09 -6.43 -7.57
C GLY A 70 5.06 -6.00 -9.04
N ALA A 71 6.23 -5.86 -9.67
CA ALA A 71 6.36 -5.56 -11.11
C ALA A 71 6.62 -6.81 -11.97
N GLY A 72 6.63 -8.00 -11.38
CA GLY A 72 6.93 -9.26 -12.04
C GLY A 72 6.02 -10.38 -11.54
N VAL A 73 6.56 -11.25 -10.68
CA VAL A 73 5.92 -12.51 -10.29
C VAL A 73 4.53 -12.33 -9.66
N ASP A 74 4.29 -11.24 -8.93
CA ASP A 74 2.98 -11.01 -8.31
C ASP A 74 1.90 -10.75 -9.38
N LEU A 75 2.24 -10.05 -10.46
CA LEU A 75 1.33 -9.85 -11.60
C LEU A 75 1.08 -11.17 -12.35
N GLU A 76 2.08 -12.05 -12.45
CA GLU A 76 1.92 -13.37 -13.05
C GLU A 76 0.94 -14.24 -12.24
N HIS A 77 1.09 -14.22 -10.90
CA HIS A 77 0.19 -14.92 -9.99
C HIS A 77 -1.24 -14.36 -10.08
N ASP A 78 -1.40 -13.04 -10.01
CA ASP A 78 -2.71 -12.39 -10.13
C ASP A 78 -3.38 -12.72 -11.48
N ALA A 79 -2.63 -12.65 -12.59
CA ALA A 79 -3.15 -12.97 -13.90
C ALA A 79 -3.59 -14.44 -14.01
N ALA A 80 -2.82 -15.37 -13.42
CA ALA A 80 -3.17 -16.78 -13.38
C ALA A 80 -4.45 -17.04 -12.56
N ASP A 81 -4.62 -16.35 -11.42
CA ASP A 81 -5.85 -16.41 -10.62
C ASP A 81 -7.06 -15.88 -11.39
N ARG A 82 -6.90 -14.73 -12.07
CA ARG A 82 -7.93 -14.15 -12.93
C ARG A 82 -8.35 -15.11 -14.05
N ALA A 83 -7.39 -15.70 -14.75
CA ALA A 83 -7.65 -16.62 -15.85
C ALA A 83 -8.38 -17.89 -15.38
N ALA A 84 -8.08 -18.35 -14.17
CA ALA A 84 -8.74 -19.49 -13.56
C ALA A 84 -10.09 -19.15 -12.89
N GLY A 85 -10.50 -17.88 -12.90
CA GLY A 85 -11.72 -17.43 -12.22
C GLY A 85 -11.66 -17.58 -10.69
N ARG A 86 -10.47 -17.63 -10.10
CA ARG A 86 -10.30 -17.73 -8.65
C ARG A 86 -10.75 -16.43 -7.98
N ARG A 87 -11.44 -16.59 -6.85
CA ARG A 87 -11.94 -15.49 -6.01
C ARG A 87 -11.68 -15.83 -4.55
N LEU A 88 -11.55 -14.80 -3.73
CA LEU A 88 -11.47 -14.90 -2.28
C LEU A 88 -12.82 -15.44 -1.76
N PRO A 89 -12.85 -16.63 -1.13
CA PRO A 89 -14.10 -17.28 -0.74
C PRO A 89 -14.64 -16.80 0.62
N MET A 90 -13.80 -16.16 1.44
CA MET A 90 -14.17 -15.58 2.73
C MET A 90 -14.80 -14.18 2.56
N PRO A 91 -15.50 -13.65 3.57
CA PRO A 91 -15.88 -12.24 3.61
C PRO A 91 -14.65 -11.33 3.49
N VAL A 92 -14.74 -10.31 2.63
CA VAL A 92 -13.68 -9.32 2.41
C VAL A 92 -14.23 -7.93 2.71
N THR A 93 -13.51 -7.18 3.53
CA THR A 93 -13.77 -5.75 3.72
C THR A 93 -12.58 -4.95 3.23
N VAL A 94 -12.84 -3.97 2.37
CA VAL A 94 -11.83 -3.02 1.87
C VAL A 94 -12.13 -1.65 2.44
N LEU A 95 -11.18 -1.09 3.17
CA LEU A 95 -11.19 0.28 3.65
C LEU A 95 -10.05 1.04 2.95
N GLN A 96 -10.38 2.06 2.17
CA GLN A 96 -9.37 2.79 1.39
C GLN A 96 -9.69 4.27 1.24
N GLN A 97 -8.70 5.06 0.82
CA GLN A 97 -8.95 6.40 0.29
C GLN A 97 -9.79 6.32 -0.99
N ASP A 98 -10.44 7.42 -1.37
CA ASP A 98 -11.22 7.48 -2.61
C ASP A 98 -10.35 7.66 -3.87
N TRP A 99 -9.46 6.69 -4.09
CA TRP A 99 -8.61 6.62 -5.28
C TRP A 99 -9.42 6.45 -6.56
N GLY A 100 -10.61 5.83 -6.46
CA GLY A 100 -11.51 5.66 -7.59
C GLY A 100 -11.94 7.02 -8.17
N ALA A 101 -12.40 7.93 -7.30
CA ALA A 101 -12.68 9.30 -7.71
C ALA A 101 -11.42 10.07 -8.12
N ALA A 102 -10.32 9.92 -7.38
CA ALA A 102 -9.09 10.68 -7.64
C ALA A 102 -8.37 10.30 -8.95
N LEU A 103 -8.47 9.04 -9.40
CA LEU A 103 -7.76 8.51 -10.56
C LEU A 103 -8.69 8.07 -11.70
N GLY A 104 -10.01 8.11 -11.50
CA GLY A 104 -11.00 7.84 -12.54
C GLY A 104 -11.24 6.36 -12.82
N PHE A 105 -11.39 5.54 -11.77
CA PHE A 105 -11.74 4.13 -11.90
C PHE A 105 -12.76 3.69 -10.83
N ASP A 106 -13.47 2.58 -11.08
CA ASP A 106 -14.39 2.00 -10.11
C ASP A 106 -13.65 1.01 -9.21
N ALA A 107 -13.22 1.47 -8.03
CA ALA A 107 -12.48 0.65 -7.09
C ALA A 107 -13.32 -0.51 -6.51
N ALA A 108 -14.62 -0.29 -6.31
CA ALA A 108 -15.52 -1.32 -5.78
C ALA A 108 -15.71 -2.44 -6.81
N ALA A 109 -15.86 -2.10 -8.10
CA ALA A 109 -15.94 -3.09 -9.17
C ALA A 109 -14.63 -3.89 -9.32
N LEU A 110 -13.46 -3.25 -9.21
CA LEU A 110 -12.18 -3.94 -9.26
C LEU A 110 -12.05 -4.98 -8.14
N TRP A 111 -12.36 -4.60 -6.89
CA TRP A 111 -12.36 -5.54 -5.77
C TRP A 111 -13.46 -6.60 -5.87
N GLY A 112 -14.64 -6.22 -6.37
CA GLY A 112 -15.77 -7.14 -6.56
C GLY A 112 -15.45 -8.25 -7.55
N ALA A 113 -14.54 -8.00 -8.51
CA ALA A 113 -14.03 -9.03 -9.39
C ALA A 113 -13.25 -10.13 -8.64
N TRP A 114 -12.63 -9.81 -7.50
CA TRP A 114 -11.81 -10.71 -6.69
C TRP A 114 -12.54 -11.32 -5.49
N ALA A 115 -13.55 -10.65 -4.95
CA ALA A 115 -14.28 -11.10 -3.76
C ALA A 115 -15.79 -11.16 -4.04
N ALA A 116 -16.42 -12.29 -3.73
CA ALA A 116 -17.87 -12.46 -3.89
C ALA A 116 -18.67 -11.79 -2.79
N ASP A 117 -18.15 -11.84 -1.57
CA ASP A 117 -18.74 -11.20 -0.41
C ASP A 117 -17.91 -9.98 0.00
N LEU A 118 -18.11 -8.87 -0.71
CA LEU A 118 -17.35 -7.64 -0.56
C LEU A 118 -18.14 -6.56 0.20
N ASP A 119 -17.51 -5.99 1.22
CA ASP A 119 -17.90 -4.72 1.84
C ASP A 119 -16.81 -3.69 1.53
N HIS A 120 -17.07 -2.80 0.57
CA HIS A 120 -16.13 -1.76 0.15
C HIS A 120 -16.53 -0.41 0.75
N ARG A 121 -15.59 0.24 1.42
CA ARG A 121 -15.79 1.53 2.09
C ARG A 121 -14.65 2.48 1.77
N THR A 122 -15.00 3.74 1.54
CA THR A 122 -14.01 4.83 1.50
C THR A 122 -13.87 5.47 2.88
N VAL A 123 -12.68 5.99 3.18
CA VAL A 123 -12.39 6.71 4.42
C VAL A 123 -11.70 8.03 4.14
N ASP A 124 -12.11 9.08 4.85
CA ASP A 124 -11.40 10.35 4.87
C ASP A 124 -10.18 10.25 5.80
N ALA A 125 -9.10 9.69 5.25
CA ALA A 125 -7.78 9.58 5.86
C ALA A 125 -6.70 9.63 4.77
N GLY A 126 -5.46 9.91 5.17
CA GLY A 126 -4.26 9.71 4.37
C GLY A 126 -3.98 8.22 4.14
N HIS A 127 -2.81 7.92 3.55
CA HIS A 127 -2.44 6.53 3.24
C HIS A 127 -2.26 5.69 4.52
N SER A 128 -1.76 6.33 5.57
CA SER A 128 -1.54 5.74 6.90
C SER A 128 -2.81 5.81 7.76
N MET A 129 -3.90 5.21 7.26
CA MET A 129 -5.22 5.28 7.91
C MET A 129 -5.26 4.63 9.30
N ALA A 130 -4.42 3.61 9.54
CA ALA A 130 -4.30 2.96 10.84
C ALA A 130 -3.71 3.91 11.87
N GLU A 131 -2.71 4.70 11.46
CA GLU A 131 -2.24 5.80 12.25
C GLU A 131 -3.32 6.86 12.34
N GLU A 132 -3.89 7.40 11.25
CA GLU A 132 -4.79 8.57 11.22
C GLU A 132 -6.15 8.41 11.89
N ARG A 133 -6.87 7.32 11.58
CA ARG A 133 -8.24 7.04 12.03
C ARG A 133 -8.33 5.65 12.67
N PRO A 134 -7.55 5.38 13.74
CA PRO A 134 -7.51 4.06 14.37
C PRO A 134 -8.87 3.65 14.92
N ASP A 135 -9.70 4.62 15.34
CA ASP A 135 -11.09 4.43 15.75
C ASP A 135 -11.91 3.76 14.65
N VAL A 136 -11.86 4.31 13.44
CA VAL A 136 -12.59 3.80 12.27
C VAL A 136 -12.04 2.45 11.83
N VAL A 137 -10.72 2.32 11.76
CA VAL A 137 -10.08 1.05 11.35
C VAL A 137 -10.45 -0.08 12.31
N VAL A 138 -10.41 0.16 13.63
CA VAL A 138 -10.79 -0.85 14.64
C VAL A 138 -12.27 -1.20 14.57
N GLU A 139 -13.15 -0.23 14.35
CA GLU A 139 -14.58 -0.49 14.16
C GLU A 139 -14.84 -1.39 12.94
N VAL A 140 -14.22 -1.07 11.81
CA VAL A 140 -14.33 -1.86 10.57
C VAL A 140 -13.81 -3.28 10.77
N LEU A 141 -12.66 -3.44 11.43
CA LEU A 141 -12.11 -4.77 11.76
C LEU A 141 -13.05 -5.57 12.66
N ARG A 142 -13.61 -4.96 13.70
CA ARG A 142 -14.59 -5.63 14.58
C ARG A 142 -15.84 -6.05 13.83
N SER A 143 -16.34 -5.20 12.94
CA SER A 143 -17.47 -5.52 12.08
C SER A 143 -17.16 -6.73 11.19
N LEU A 144 -15.98 -6.77 10.54
CA LEU A 144 -15.56 -7.89 9.72
C LEU A 144 -15.47 -9.20 10.52
N LEU A 145 -14.87 -9.16 11.72
CA LEU A 145 -14.72 -10.34 12.59
C LEU A 145 -16.05 -10.90 13.12
N SER A 146 -17.14 -10.14 13.02
CA SER A 146 -18.49 -10.57 13.41
C SER A 146 -19.32 -11.16 12.26
N ARG A 147 -18.75 -11.25 11.05
CA ARG A 147 -19.43 -11.76 9.85
C ARG A 147 -19.33 -13.28 9.72
#